data_AF-D0L3Z9-F1
#
_entry.id   AF-D0L3Z9-F1
#
_cell.length_a   1.000
_cell.length_b   1.000
_cell.length_c   1.000
_cell.angle_alpha   90.00
_cell.angle_beta   90.00
_cell.angle_gamma   90.00
#
_symmetry.space_group_name_H-M   'P 1'
#
loop_
_entity.id
_entity.type
_entity.pdbx_description
1 polymer ?
#
loop_
_entity_poly.entity_id
_entity_poly.type
_entity_poly.pdbx_seq_one_letter_code
_entity_poly.pdbx_strand_id
1 'polypeptide(L)'
;MTDDRAQDPVATARIAAAKAYVDALVSHRSGDVSLHPDCTRVEFGIKTGRNGPHIARSLARGPQFRLIHRISGFEAEVDGHTVTTRYFVHVHPKPLGLAAPVSETFVIDEDDRIRAIVARFGVPRRLRD
;
A
#
# COMPACT_ATOMS: atom_id res chain seq x y z
N MET A 1 30.55 -0.28 -16.35
CA MET A 1 30.69 -0.84 -15.00
C MET A 1 29.47 -0.42 -14.21
N THR A 2 28.34 -1.06 -14.50
CA THR A 2 27.09 -0.92 -13.78
C THR A 2 26.85 -2.31 -13.20
N ASP A 3 27.02 -2.41 -11.89
CA ASP A 3 27.00 -3.64 -11.12
C ASP A 3 25.61 -4.28 -11.22
N ASP A 4 25.55 -5.42 -11.89
CA ASP A 4 24.42 -6.34 -12.03
C ASP A 4 24.21 -7.07 -10.69
N ARG A 5 23.95 -6.30 -9.63
CA ARG A 5 23.57 -6.86 -8.34
C ARG A 5 22.23 -7.52 -8.53
N ALA A 6 22.21 -8.84 -8.46
CA ALA A 6 20.99 -9.59 -8.16
C ALA A 6 20.20 -8.79 -7.11
N GLN A 7 19.00 -8.35 -7.48
CA GLN A 7 18.09 -7.61 -6.62
C GLN A 7 18.06 -8.30 -5.26
N ASP A 8 18.36 -7.59 -4.16
CA ASP A 8 18.39 -8.18 -2.82
C ASP A 8 17.07 -8.95 -2.59
N PRO A 9 17.11 -10.29 -2.41
CA PRO A 9 15.91 -11.11 -2.35
C PRO A 9 15.03 -10.73 -1.15
N VAL A 10 15.64 -10.26 -0.05
CA VAL A 10 14.91 -9.80 1.14
C VAL A 10 14.18 -8.49 0.82
N ALA A 11 14.87 -7.52 0.23
CA ALA A 11 14.25 -6.28 -0.23
C ALA A 11 13.12 -6.56 -1.23
N THR A 12 13.31 -7.52 -2.13
CA THR A 12 12.32 -7.95 -3.13
C THR A 12 11.07 -8.54 -2.47
N ALA A 13 11.22 -9.42 -1.47
CA ALA A 13 10.11 -9.99 -0.72
C ALA A 13 9.30 -8.91 0.05
N ARG A 14 10.01 -7.96 0.69
CA ARG A 14 9.37 -6.85 1.40
C ARG A 14 8.59 -5.92 0.47
N ILE A 15 9.17 -5.58 -0.69
CA ILE A 15 8.46 -4.82 -1.74
C ILE A 15 7.23 -5.60 -2.22
N ALA A 16 7.34 -6.93 -2.40
CA ALA A 16 6.21 -7.76 -2.80
C ALA A 16 5.07 -7.74 -1.77
N ALA A 17 5.37 -7.81 -0.47
CA ALA A 17 4.38 -7.70 0.59
C ALA A 17 3.65 -6.34 0.58
N ALA A 18 4.40 -5.24 0.46
CA ALA A 18 3.83 -3.88 0.35
C ALA A 18 2.98 -3.73 -0.93
N LYS A 19 3.47 -4.25 -2.06
CA LYS A 19 2.78 -4.21 -3.35
C LYS A 19 1.47 -5.01 -3.31
N ALA A 20 1.45 -6.18 -2.68
CA ALA A 20 0.25 -6.98 -2.49
C ALA A 20 -0.83 -6.21 -1.72
N TYR A 21 -0.46 -5.47 -0.67
CA TYR A 21 -1.38 -4.58 0.03
C TYR A 21 -1.94 -3.48 -0.89
N VAL A 22 -1.08 -2.78 -1.64
CA VAL A 22 -1.50 -1.72 -2.56
C VAL A 22 -2.41 -2.25 -3.67
N ASP A 23 -2.13 -3.42 -4.21
CA ASP A 23 -2.97 -4.09 -5.22
C ASP A 23 -4.33 -4.52 -4.64
N ALA A 24 -4.38 -4.88 -3.35
CA ALA A 24 -5.63 -5.20 -2.64
C ALA A 24 -6.54 -3.98 -2.45
N LEU A 25 -6.02 -2.75 -2.50
CA LEU A 25 -6.84 -1.53 -2.46
C LEU A 25 -7.82 -1.46 -3.65
N VAL A 26 -7.43 -1.98 -4.81
CA VAL A 26 -8.26 -2.01 -6.03
C VAL A 26 -8.96 -3.35 -6.19
N SER A 27 -8.23 -4.45 -6.01
CA SER A 27 -8.76 -5.79 -6.29
C SER A 27 -9.69 -6.32 -5.20
N HIS A 28 -9.66 -5.71 -4.00
CA HIS A 28 -10.36 -6.17 -2.80
C HIS A 28 -9.99 -7.60 -2.36
N ARG A 29 -8.90 -8.16 -2.89
CA ARG A 29 -8.41 -9.49 -2.55
C ARG A 29 -7.48 -9.41 -1.34
N SER A 30 -8.06 -9.42 -0.15
CA SER A 30 -7.29 -9.37 1.10
C SER A 30 -6.54 -10.67 1.43
N GLY A 31 -6.89 -11.80 0.80
CA GLY A 31 -6.23 -13.09 1.01
C GLY A 31 -4.78 -13.14 0.51
N ASP A 32 -4.44 -12.24 -0.41
CA ASP A 32 -3.10 -12.12 -0.99
C ASP A 32 -2.16 -11.26 -0.10
N VAL A 33 -2.69 -10.68 0.99
CA VAL A 33 -1.96 -9.74 1.85
C VAL A 33 -1.50 -10.42 3.15
N SER A 34 -0.19 -10.53 3.31
CA SER A 34 0.44 -11.07 4.52
C SER A 34 0.42 -10.05 5.66
N LEU A 35 -0.68 -10.00 6.42
CA LEU A 35 -0.83 -9.12 7.59
C LEU A 35 -0.45 -9.87 8.87
N HIS A 36 0.41 -9.27 9.70
CA HIS A 36 0.62 -9.76 11.06
C HIS A 36 -0.71 -9.67 11.85
N PRO A 37 -1.03 -10.62 12.78
CA PRO A 37 -2.24 -10.56 13.59
C PRO A 37 -2.44 -9.21 14.29
N ASP A 38 -1.35 -8.63 14.81
CA ASP A 38 -1.34 -7.32 15.49
C ASP A 38 -1.09 -6.13 14.55
N CYS A 39 -1.22 -6.30 13.23
CA CYS A 39 -0.96 -5.24 12.27
C CYS A 39 -1.80 -3.99 12.55
N THR A 40 -1.17 -2.83 12.57
CA THR A 40 -1.88 -1.54 12.75
C THR A 40 -1.83 -0.70 11.49
N ARG A 41 -2.84 0.14 11.31
CA ARG A 41 -2.85 1.18 10.27
C ARG A 41 -3.15 2.53 10.86
N VAL A 42 -2.34 3.52 10.46
CA VAL A 42 -2.49 4.92 10.83
C VAL A 42 -2.62 5.76 9.56
N GLU A 43 -3.64 6.61 9.52
CA GLU A 43 -3.91 7.55 8.44
C GLU A 43 -4.06 8.94 9.06
N PHE A 44 -3.25 9.92 8.61
CA PHE A 44 -3.24 11.28 9.17
C PHE A 44 -3.11 11.33 10.71
N GLY A 45 -2.31 10.43 11.29
CA GLY A 45 -2.11 10.35 12.74
C GLY A 45 -3.24 9.66 13.51
N ILE A 46 -4.30 9.22 12.83
CA ILE A 46 -5.43 8.51 13.43
C ILE A 46 -5.28 7.01 13.17
N LYS A 47 -5.39 6.19 14.22
CA LYS A 47 -5.38 4.72 14.08
C LYS A 47 -6.69 4.23 13.45
N THR A 48 -6.66 3.96 12.16
CA THR A 48 -7.80 3.47 11.36
C THR A 48 -7.85 1.94 11.28
N GLY A 49 -6.71 1.27 11.48
CA GLY A 49 -6.59 -0.19 11.53
C GLY A 49 -6.11 -0.67 12.91
N ARG A 50 -6.91 -1.51 13.57
CA ARG A 50 -6.62 -1.97 14.94
C ARG A 50 -5.81 -3.27 15.03
N ASN A 51 -5.99 -4.17 14.07
CA ASN A 51 -5.32 -5.46 13.96
C ASN A 51 -5.40 -5.97 12.50
N GLY A 52 -4.64 -7.02 12.17
CA GLY A 52 -4.58 -7.61 10.83
C GLY A 52 -5.95 -8.04 10.29
N PRO A 53 -6.76 -8.83 11.03
CA PRO A 53 -8.09 -9.23 10.57
C PRO A 53 -9.04 -8.05 10.30
N HIS A 54 -8.93 -6.96 11.07
CA HIS A 54 -9.69 -5.74 10.82
C HIS A 54 -9.27 -5.04 9.52
N ILE A 55 -7.96 -4.96 9.26
CA ILE A 55 -7.41 -4.38 8.03
C ILE A 55 -7.81 -5.24 6.82
N ALA A 56 -7.67 -6.57 6.90
CA ALA A 56 -8.10 -7.49 5.83
C ALA A 56 -9.58 -7.33 5.48
N ARG A 57 -10.46 -7.30 6.49
CA ARG A 57 -11.91 -7.07 6.29
C ARG A 57 -12.17 -5.71 5.64
N SER A 58 -11.41 -4.69 6.04
CA SER A 58 -11.50 -3.36 5.45
C SER A 58 -11.11 -3.41 3.98
N LEU A 59 -9.99 -4.03 3.60
CA LEU A 59 -9.56 -4.17 2.19
C LEU A 59 -10.64 -4.85 1.33
N ALA A 60 -11.25 -5.92 1.87
CA ALA A 60 -12.24 -6.71 1.14
C ALA A 60 -13.61 -6.04 1.00
N ARG A 61 -14.02 -5.21 1.97
CA ARG A 61 -15.43 -4.76 2.07
C ARG A 61 -15.60 -3.27 2.36
N GLY A 62 -14.54 -2.56 2.69
CA GLY A 62 -14.54 -1.17 3.11
C GLY A 62 -15.05 -0.25 2.02
N PRO A 63 -16.06 0.60 2.29
CA PRO A 63 -16.66 1.47 1.28
C PRO A 63 -15.65 2.44 0.67
N GLN A 64 -14.65 2.90 1.44
CA GLN A 64 -13.62 3.82 0.96
C GLN A 64 -12.78 3.23 -0.18
N PHE A 65 -12.51 1.92 -0.17
CA PHE A 65 -11.72 1.29 -1.21
C PHE A 65 -12.51 1.08 -2.49
N ARG A 66 -13.84 0.96 -2.43
CA ARG A 66 -14.70 0.83 -3.62
C ARG A 66 -14.67 2.08 -4.51
N LEU A 67 -14.26 3.22 -3.95
CA LEU A 67 -14.07 4.44 -4.73
C LEU A 67 -12.83 4.34 -5.63
N ILE A 68 -11.85 3.51 -5.27
CA ILE A 68 -10.59 3.36 -5.99
C ILE A 68 -10.81 2.43 -7.18
N HIS A 69 -10.44 2.89 -8.37
CA HIS A 69 -10.56 2.07 -9.60
C HIS A 69 -9.23 1.79 -10.29
N ARG A 70 -8.14 2.43 -9.88
CA ARG A 70 -6.81 2.23 -10.45
C ARG A 70 -5.74 2.74 -9.48
N ILE A 71 -4.60 2.06 -9.47
CA ILE A 71 -3.34 2.55 -8.92
C ILE A 71 -2.38 2.79 -10.09
N SER A 72 -1.54 3.82 -10.01
CA SER A 72 -0.46 4.04 -10.99
C SER A 72 0.79 4.62 -10.34
N GLY A 73 1.92 4.56 -11.05
CA GLY A 73 3.17 5.18 -10.63
C GLY A 73 3.70 4.59 -9.32
N PHE A 74 3.61 3.27 -9.14
CA PHE A 74 4.12 2.62 -7.95
C PHE A 74 5.64 2.63 -7.94
N GLU A 75 6.20 3.25 -6.91
CA GLU A 75 7.61 3.28 -6.58
C GLU A 75 7.77 2.78 -5.15
N ALA A 76 8.89 2.10 -4.87
CA ALA A 76 9.19 1.57 -3.55
C ALA A 76 10.69 1.68 -3.25
N GLU A 77 11.00 2.05 -2.01
CA GLU A 77 12.34 2.08 -1.44
C GLU A 77 12.34 1.25 -0.15
N VAL A 78 13.43 0.52 0.09
CA VAL A 78 13.59 -0.34 1.27
C VAL A 78 14.72 0.19 2.14
N ASP A 79 14.44 0.32 3.44
CA ASP A 79 15.41 0.62 4.49
C ASP A 79 15.19 -0.34 5.65
N GLY A 80 16.04 -1.38 5.73
CA GLY A 80 15.88 -2.48 6.68
C GLY A 80 14.52 -3.16 6.54
N HIS A 81 13.71 -3.09 7.60
CA HIS A 81 12.34 -3.63 7.65
C HIS A 81 11.28 -2.69 7.06
N THR A 82 11.67 -1.48 6.69
CA THR A 82 10.74 -0.44 6.26
C THR A 82 10.68 -0.38 4.75
N VAL A 83 9.47 -0.47 4.19
CA VAL A 83 9.22 -0.19 2.77
C VAL A 83 8.45 1.13 2.68
N THR A 84 9.02 2.13 2.02
CA THR A 84 8.32 3.37 1.71
C THR A 84 7.86 3.32 0.27
N THR A 85 6.56 3.45 0.05
CA THR A 85 5.98 3.47 -1.30
C THR A 85 5.43 4.84 -1.65
N ARG A 86 5.40 5.13 -2.94
CA ARG A 86 4.74 6.29 -3.54
C ARG A 86 3.91 5.81 -4.72
N TYR A 87 2.68 6.29 -4.83
CA TYR A 87 1.78 5.94 -5.92
C TYR A 87 0.61 6.92 -6.02
N PHE A 88 -0.19 6.78 -7.06
CA PHE A 88 -1.42 7.53 -7.25
C PHE A 88 -2.64 6.62 -7.08
N VAL A 89 -3.60 7.06 -6.28
CA VAL A 89 -4.93 6.46 -6.12
C VAL A 89 -5.91 7.19 -7.02
N HIS A 90 -6.45 6.50 -8.03
CA HIS A 90 -7.46 7.05 -8.93
C HIS A 90 -8.85 6.69 -8.42
N VAL A 91 -9.69 7.70 -8.25
CA VAL A 91 -11.02 7.56 -7.63
C VAL A 91 -12.14 7.90 -8.59
N HIS A 92 -13.29 7.30 -8.36
CA HIS A 92 -14.52 7.62 -9.09
C HIS A 92 -14.99 9.06 -8.83
N PRO A 93 -15.74 9.65 -9.78
CA PRO A 93 -16.09 9.09 -11.10
C PRO A 93 -14.95 9.24 -12.13
N LYS A 94 -14.69 8.17 -12.92
CA LYS A 94 -13.59 8.09 -13.91
C LYS A 94 -13.46 9.31 -14.84
N PRO A 95 -14.54 9.92 -15.37
CA PRO A 95 -14.45 11.07 -16.28
C PRO A 95 -13.79 12.32 -15.66
N LEU A 96 -13.72 12.42 -14.34
CA LEU A 96 -13.04 13.53 -13.68
C LEU A 96 -11.51 13.38 -13.65
N GLY A 97 -10.98 12.17 -13.90
CA GLY A 97 -9.53 11.92 -13.93
C GLY A 97 -8.82 12.30 -12.62
N LEU A 98 -9.50 12.15 -11.48
CA LEU A 98 -8.98 12.53 -10.18
C LEU A 98 -8.04 11.45 -9.64
N ALA A 99 -6.85 11.87 -9.26
CA ALA A 99 -5.85 11.03 -8.62
C ALA A 99 -5.25 11.74 -7.39
N ALA A 100 -5.20 11.04 -6.26
CA ALA A 100 -4.52 11.49 -5.05
C ALA A 100 -3.12 10.84 -4.97
N PRO A 101 -2.04 11.63 -4.79
CA PRO A 101 -0.74 11.04 -4.47
C PRO A 101 -0.79 10.47 -3.06
N VAL A 102 -0.22 9.28 -2.88
CA VAL A 102 -0.12 8.59 -1.60
C VAL A 102 1.34 8.25 -1.34
N SER A 103 1.76 8.48 -0.10
CA SER A 103 2.98 7.90 0.44
C SER A 103 2.59 7.00 1.61
N GLU A 104 2.97 5.74 1.54
CA GLU A 104 2.63 4.75 2.55
C GLU A 104 3.90 4.01 2.98
N THR A 105 4.07 3.87 4.30
CA THR A 105 5.20 3.16 4.89
C THR A 105 4.72 1.86 5.51
N PHE A 106 5.42 0.78 5.22
CA PHE A 106 5.16 -0.56 5.73
C PHE A 106 6.33 -1.03 6.57
N VAL A 107 6.08 -1.54 7.77
CA VAL A 107 7.07 -2.30 8.54
C VAL A 107 6.81 -3.78 8.32
N ILE A 108 7.80 -4.48 7.75
CA ILE A 108 7.75 -5.91 7.40
C ILE A 108 8.67 -6.69 8.33
N ASP A 109 8.15 -7.77 8.92
CA ASP A 109 8.95 -8.62 9.80
C ASP A 109 9.76 -9.68 9.04
N GLU A 110 10.42 -10.58 9.79
CA GLU A 110 11.25 -11.65 9.23
C GLU A 110 10.44 -12.77 8.56
N ASP A 111 9.11 -12.83 8.80
CA ASP A 111 8.19 -13.78 8.17
C ASP A 111 7.47 -13.14 6.96
N ASP A 112 7.97 -12.01 6.45
CA ASP A 112 7.38 -11.21 5.38
C ASP A 112 5.95 -10.73 5.68
N ARG A 113 5.61 -10.51 6.96
CA ARG A 113 4.30 -10.00 7.39
C ARG A 113 4.36 -8.52 7.67
N ILE A 114 3.33 -7.81 7.24
CA ILE A 114 3.15 -6.38 7.52
C ILE A 114 2.72 -6.21 8.99
N ARG A 115 3.54 -5.53 9.80
CA ARG A 115 3.25 -5.19 11.20
C ARG A 115 2.67 -3.80 11.40
N ALA A 116 3.04 -2.85 10.57
CA ALA A 116 2.53 -1.48 10.67
C ALA A 116 2.42 -0.84 9.29
N ILE A 117 1.38 -0.03 9.14
CA ILE A 117 1.08 0.73 7.92
C ILE A 117 0.84 2.18 8.34
N VAL A 118 1.57 3.11 7.72
CA VAL A 118 1.36 4.54 7.94
C VAL A 118 1.15 5.22 6.59
N ALA A 119 -0.06 5.69 6.35
CA ALA A 119 -0.43 6.32 5.09
C ALA A 119 -0.56 7.85 5.23
N ARG A 120 -0.10 8.54 4.20
CA ARG A 120 -0.27 9.98 3.99
C ARG A 120 -0.84 10.20 2.60
N PHE A 121 -1.93 10.96 2.52
CA PHE A 121 -2.59 11.28 1.26
C PHE A 121 -2.39 12.77 0.97
N GLY A 122 -2.01 13.09 -0.26
CA GLY A 122 -2.05 14.45 -0.76
C GLY A 122 -3.42 14.79 -1.35
N VAL A 123 -3.57 16.05 -1.75
CA VAL A 123 -4.81 16.56 -2.34
C VAL A 123 -5.06 15.90 -3.69
N PRO A 124 -6.27 15.36 -3.94
CA PRO A 124 -6.65 14.86 -5.26
C PRO A 124 -6.52 15.94 -6.33
N ARG A 125 -5.90 15.60 -7.46
CA ARG A 125 -5.71 16.48 -8.60
C ARG A 125 -6.01 15.74 -9.90
N ARG A 126 -6.37 16.49 -10.94
CA ARG A 126 -6.42 15.93 -12.30
C ARG A 126 -5.00 15.56 -12.71
N LEU A 127 -4.76 14.30 -13.03
CA LEU A 127 -3.57 13.91 -13.78
C LEU A 127 -3.86 14.13 -15.26
N ARG A 128 -2.97 14.83 -15.96
CA ARG A 128 -2.93 14.79 -17.42
C ARG A 128 -2.04 13.59 -17.75
N ASP A 129 -2.60 12.61 -18.48
CA ASP A 129 -1.81 11.55 -19.10
C ASP A 129 -0.87 12.14 -20.16
#